data_AF-A0A8H6KCM9-F1
#
_entry.id   AF-A0A8H6KCM9-F1
#
_cell.length_a   1.000
_cell.length_b   1.000
_cell.length_c   1.000
_cell.angle_alpha   90.00
_cell.angle_beta   90.00
_cell.angle_gamma   90.00
#
_symmetry.space_group_name_H-M   'P 1'
#
loop_
_entity.id
_entity.type
_entity.pdbx_description
1 polymer ?
#
loop_
_entity_poly.entity_id
_entity_poly.type
_entity_poly.pdbx_seq_one_letter_code
_entity_poly.pdbx_strand_id
1 'polypeptide(L)'
;MTSSPKMEAIWARIPYEVFLLIVEAAVDDAYSQACRTRCTLYLDTTTLEESPLQKRVFVSTDDGEITFKKRFSLVKHISHINHSARRAVHRRFVRLPRFDYSPSVLNIAAPEGWVCPAVDAFAVENHRFPLGIFKDPTPEIQEIARNVRIVNLMLFSTEYFGEALALLEALPRVEVATLYDHLRWLPMPMAFMWARTGDVLQPRDPSETDGDIEMLCRPIWDMGIRFHIRYQCGLNDTENDDLEVISTPEGVRIKVLGPEINFLE
;
A
#
# COMPACT_ATOMS: atom_id res chain seq x y z
N MET A 1 -28.69 7.78 -19.90
CA MET A 1 -29.31 8.42 -18.73
C MET A 1 -29.60 9.86 -19.11
N THR A 2 -30.85 10.17 -19.43
CA THR A 2 -31.29 11.55 -19.67
C THR A 2 -31.47 12.22 -18.31
N SER A 3 -30.63 13.22 -18.02
CA SER A 3 -30.82 14.15 -16.91
C SER A 3 -32.26 14.67 -16.96
N SER A 4 -32.97 14.63 -15.83
CA SER A 4 -34.28 15.26 -15.71
C SER A 4 -34.12 16.74 -16.09
N PRO A 5 -34.94 17.29 -17.01
CA PRO A 5 -34.82 18.67 -17.49
C PRO A 5 -34.92 19.71 -16.36
N LYS A 6 -35.45 19.33 -15.19
CA LYS A 6 -35.46 20.17 -13.98
C LYS A 6 -34.07 20.35 -13.33
N MET A 7 -33.20 19.35 -13.41
CA MET A 7 -31.86 19.41 -12.82
C MET A 7 -30.93 20.32 -13.61
N GLU A 8 -30.97 20.26 -14.94
CA GLU A 8 -30.13 21.13 -15.79
C GLU A 8 -30.46 22.62 -15.62
N ALA A 9 -31.75 22.95 -15.45
CA ALA A 9 -32.20 24.31 -15.19
C ALA A 9 -31.73 24.88 -13.84
N ILE A 10 -31.50 24.02 -12.84
CA ILE A 10 -30.98 24.43 -11.52
C ILE A 10 -29.47 24.71 -11.63
N TRP A 11 -28.71 23.82 -12.27
CA TRP A 11 -27.27 23.99 -12.44
C TRP A 11 -26.91 25.21 -13.30
N ALA A 12 -27.73 25.54 -14.29
CA ALA A 12 -27.56 26.73 -15.12
C ALA A 12 -27.66 28.07 -14.35
N ARG A 13 -28.22 28.05 -13.13
CA ARG A 13 -28.40 29.25 -12.29
C ARG A 13 -27.34 29.41 -11.21
N ILE A 14 -26.49 28.40 -11.01
CA ILE A 14 -25.45 28.41 -9.98
C ILE A 14 -24.18 29.03 -10.60
N PRO A 15 -23.56 30.05 -9.97
CA PRO A 15 -22.27 30.56 -10.41
C PRO A 15 -21.25 29.43 -10.51
N TYR A 16 -20.42 29.45 -11.55
CA TYR A 16 -19.53 28.33 -11.86
C TYR A 16 -18.55 28.02 -10.72
N GLU A 17 -18.11 29.03 -9.99
CA GLU A 17 -17.23 28.92 -8.83
C GLU A 17 -17.91 28.14 -7.69
N VAL A 18 -19.19 28.41 -7.44
CA VAL A 18 -19.98 27.68 -6.44
C VAL A 18 -20.17 26.24 -6.86
N PHE A 19 -20.41 25.99 -8.15
CA PHE A 19 -20.46 24.64 -8.70
C PHE A 19 -19.14 23.89 -8.47
N LEU A 20 -17.98 24.52 -8.71
CA LEU A 20 -16.67 23.90 -8.47
C LEU A 20 -16.47 23.56 -6.99
N LEU A 21 -16.84 24.45 -6.07
CA LEU A 21 -16.76 24.19 -4.63
C LEU A 21 -17.63 23.01 -4.20
N ILE A 22 -18.84 22.87 -4.76
CA ILE A 22 -19.72 21.73 -4.50
C ILE A 22 -19.07 20.43 -4.99
N VAL A 23 -18.47 20.46 -6.18
CA VAL A 23 -17.76 19.30 -6.74
C VAL A 23 -16.57 18.92 -5.87
N GLU A 24 -15.73 19.89 -5.48
CA GLU A 24 -14.57 19.62 -4.61
C GLU A 24 -14.99 19.04 -3.27
N ALA A 25 -16.01 19.61 -2.63
CA ALA A 25 -16.56 19.07 -1.38
C ALA A 25 -17.10 17.64 -1.54
N ALA A 26 -17.78 17.34 -2.64
CA ALA A 26 -18.28 16.00 -2.94
C ALA A 26 -17.14 14.99 -3.19
N VAL A 27 -16.06 15.42 -3.87
CA VAL A 27 -14.86 14.59 -4.07
C VAL A 27 -14.16 14.33 -2.72
N ASP A 28 -14.04 15.35 -1.87
CA ASP A 28 -13.38 15.23 -0.57
C ASP A 28 -14.17 14.32 0.40
N ASP A 29 -15.50 14.37 0.37
CA ASP A 29 -16.35 13.43 1.10
C ASP A 29 -16.19 12.00 0.57
N ALA A 30 -16.26 11.81 -0.75
CA ALA A 30 -16.04 10.51 -1.38
C ALA A 30 -14.64 9.95 -1.04
N TYR A 31 -13.61 10.79 -1.04
CA TYR A 31 -12.25 10.42 -0.70
C TYR A 31 -12.12 10.02 0.76
N SER A 32 -12.72 10.79 1.66
CA SER A 32 -12.74 10.49 3.10
C SER A 32 -13.43 9.15 3.39
N GLN A 33 -14.51 8.84 2.66
CA GLN A 33 -15.18 7.54 2.76
C GLN A 33 -14.35 6.40 2.17
N ALA A 34 -13.72 6.62 1.01
CA ALA A 34 -12.87 5.64 0.35
C ALA A 34 -11.64 5.28 1.19
N CYS A 35 -11.08 6.25 1.91
CA CYS A 35 -9.91 6.09 2.76
C CYS A 35 -10.18 5.29 4.06
N ARG A 36 -11.45 4.99 4.38
CA ARG A 36 -11.80 4.16 5.56
C ARG A 36 -11.48 2.68 5.38
N THR A 37 -11.33 2.24 4.14
CA THR A 37 -11.01 0.87 3.77
C THR A 37 -9.77 0.89 2.93
N ARG A 38 -8.70 0.25 3.40
CA ARG A 38 -7.43 0.13 2.69
C ARG A 38 -7.52 -0.99 1.65
N CYS A 39 -6.81 -0.85 0.55
CA CYS A 39 -6.50 -1.95 -0.35
C CYS A 39 -4.99 -2.19 -0.40
N THR A 40 -4.61 -3.46 -0.54
CA THR A 40 -3.24 -3.85 -0.89
C THR A 40 -3.18 -4.17 -2.39
N LEU A 41 -2.25 -3.53 -3.09
CA LEU A 41 -2.03 -3.64 -4.52
C LEU A 41 -0.75 -4.43 -4.76
N TYR A 42 -0.81 -5.50 -5.53
CA TYR A 42 0.33 -6.35 -5.81
C TYR A 42 0.95 -5.98 -7.15
N LEU A 43 2.22 -5.60 -7.14
CA LEU A 43 2.96 -5.33 -8.37
C LEU A 43 3.53 -6.67 -8.89
N ASP A 44 2.83 -7.31 -9.82
CA ASP A 44 3.35 -8.50 -10.51
C ASP A 44 4.12 -8.10 -11.77
N THR A 45 5.29 -8.69 -11.91
CA THR A 45 6.23 -8.38 -12.99
C THR A 45 6.73 -9.61 -13.71
N THR A 46 6.09 -10.77 -13.50
CA THR A 46 6.46 -12.04 -14.19
C THR A 46 6.30 -12.05 -15.70
N THR A 47 5.77 -10.99 -16.31
CA THR A 47 5.56 -10.94 -17.77
C THR A 47 6.65 -10.19 -18.53
N LEU A 48 7.74 -9.77 -17.86
CA LEU A 48 8.75 -8.88 -18.45
C LEU A 48 9.71 -9.52 -19.46
N GLU A 49 9.84 -10.85 -19.52
CA GLU A 49 10.74 -11.47 -20.51
C GLU A 49 10.13 -11.59 -21.91
N GLU A 50 8.79 -11.59 -22.05
CA GLU A 50 8.13 -11.91 -23.33
C GLU A 50 7.32 -10.75 -23.94
N SER A 51 7.05 -9.66 -23.20
CA SER A 51 6.36 -8.50 -23.79
C SER A 51 6.71 -7.15 -23.15
N PRO A 52 7.46 -6.28 -23.83
CA PRO A 52 7.75 -4.93 -23.33
C PRO A 52 6.52 -4.00 -23.25
N LEU A 53 5.35 -4.45 -23.71
CA LEU A 53 4.12 -3.65 -23.80
C LEU A 53 3.13 -3.91 -22.65
N GLN A 54 3.38 -4.86 -21.75
CA GLN A 54 2.42 -5.21 -20.70
C GLN A 54 3.05 -5.23 -19.32
N LYS A 55 3.36 -4.05 -18.79
CA LYS A 55 3.53 -3.87 -17.33
C LYS A 55 2.15 -4.00 -16.69
N ARG A 56 1.96 -4.98 -15.81
CA ARG A 56 0.66 -5.25 -15.16
C ARG A 56 0.74 -4.92 -13.67
N VAL A 57 -0.31 -4.31 -13.12
CA VAL A 57 -0.49 -4.17 -11.65
C VAL A 57 -1.67 -5.05 -11.31
N PHE A 58 -1.49 -5.91 -10.31
CA PHE A 58 -2.54 -6.77 -9.82
C PHE A 58 -3.13 -6.17 -8.55
N VAL A 59 -4.40 -6.47 -8.35
CA VAL A 59 -5.06 -6.26 -7.08
C VAL A 59 -5.10 -7.62 -6.42
N SER A 60 -4.63 -7.75 -5.18
CA SER A 60 -4.91 -8.96 -4.41
C SER A 60 -5.45 -8.58 -3.04
N THR A 61 -6.61 -9.15 -2.75
CA THR A 61 -7.26 -9.45 -1.47
C THR A 61 -8.65 -9.98 -1.79
N ASP A 62 -9.23 -10.81 -0.92
CA ASP A 62 -10.61 -11.29 -1.05
C ASP A 62 -11.63 -10.12 -1.11
N ASP A 63 -11.31 -8.97 -0.50
CA ASP A 63 -12.14 -7.76 -0.48
C ASP A 63 -11.72 -6.65 -1.46
N GLY A 64 -10.62 -6.83 -2.21
CA GLY A 64 -10.09 -5.82 -3.12
C GLY A 64 -11.11 -5.43 -4.18
N GLU A 65 -11.80 -6.42 -4.76
CA GLU A 65 -12.86 -6.19 -5.75
C GLU A 65 -14.03 -5.38 -5.16
N ILE A 66 -14.47 -5.73 -3.95
CA ILE A 66 -15.57 -5.07 -3.25
C ILE A 66 -15.19 -3.61 -2.99
N THR A 67 -13.96 -3.38 -2.53
CA THR A 67 -13.46 -2.04 -2.23
C THR A 67 -13.32 -1.19 -3.49
N PHE A 68 -12.80 -1.72 -4.59
CA PHE A 68 -12.75 -0.98 -5.87
C PHE A 68 -14.13 -0.66 -6.41
N LYS A 69 -15.07 -1.61 -6.36
CA LYS A 69 -16.47 -1.36 -6.75
C LYS A 69 -17.11 -0.28 -5.88
N LYS A 70 -16.89 -0.32 -4.56
CA LYS A 70 -17.36 0.70 -3.62
C LYS A 70 -16.77 2.06 -3.96
N ARG A 71 -15.46 2.16 -4.13
CA ARG A 71 -14.78 3.42 -4.52
C ARG A 71 -15.27 3.96 -5.85
N PHE A 72 -15.38 3.11 -6.86
CA PHE A 72 -15.98 3.48 -8.14
C PHE A 72 -17.40 4.01 -7.96
N SER A 73 -18.22 3.37 -7.13
CA SER A 73 -19.59 3.81 -6.88
C SER A 73 -19.67 5.20 -6.24
N LEU A 74 -18.69 5.58 -5.40
CA LEU A 74 -18.59 6.90 -4.79
C LEU A 74 -18.27 7.99 -5.82
N VAL A 75 -17.38 7.70 -6.77
CA VAL A 75 -16.87 8.73 -7.70
C VAL A 75 -17.55 8.74 -9.07
N LYS A 76 -18.22 7.65 -9.49
CA LYS A 76 -18.77 7.51 -10.86
C LYS A 76 -19.75 8.63 -11.24
N HIS A 77 -20.54 9.11 -10.29
CA HIS A 77 -21.51 10.16 -10.57
C HIS A 77 -20.83 11.52 -10.71
N ILE A 78 -19.81 11.79 -9.89
CA ILE A 78 -19.04 13.05 -9.91
C ILE A 78 -18.20 13.12 -11.18
N SER A 79 -17.51 12.04 -11.55
CA SER A 79 -16.62 11.98 -12.72
C SER A 79 -17.35 12.11 -14.06
N HIS A 80 -18.66 11.87 -14.07
CA HIS A 80 -19.53 11.99 -15.23
C HIS A 80 -20.17 13.38 -15.40
N ILE A 81 -20.02 14.31 -14.44
CA ILE A 81 -20.66 15.64 -14.54
C ILE A 81 -20.06 16.46 -15.68
N ASN A 82 -18.75 16.74 -15.63
CA ASN A 82 -18.02 17.45 -16.68
C ASN A 82 -16.50 17.22 -16.55
N HIS A 83 -15.73 17.85 -17.45
CA HIS A 83 -14.27 17.74 -17.47
C HIS A 83 -13.61 18.22 -16.16
N SER A 84 -14.10 19.32 -15.56
CA SER A 84 -13.55 19.86 -14.32
C SER A 84 -13.78 18.92 -13.14
N ALA A 85 -14.97 18.33 -13.03
CA ALA A 85 -15.29 17.34 -11.99
C ALA A 85 -14.46 16.07 -12.15
N ARG A 86 -14.30 15.58 -13.38
CA ARG A 86 -13.40 14.45 -13.67
C ARG A 86 -11.97 14.75 -13.24
N ARG A 87 -11.46 15.96 -13.54
CA ARG A 87 -10.12 16.38 -13.14
C ARG A 87 -9.98 16.47 -11.63
N ALA A 88 -10.99 16.94 -10.91
CA ALA A 88 -11.01 16.97 -9.46
C ALA A 88 -10.92 15.57 -8.85
N VAL A 89 -11.72 14.61 -9.36
CA VAL A 89 -11.64 13.20 -8.96
C VAL A 89 -10.24 12.64 -9.19
N HIS A 90 -9.66 12.83 -10.39
CA HIS A 90 -8.33 12.30 -10.74
C HIS A 90 -7.17 12.88 -9.91
N ARG A 91 -7.36 14.06 -9.28
CA ARG A 91 -6.35 14.62 -8.37
C ARG A 91 -6.32 13.91 -7.02
N ARG A 92 -7.46 13.39 -6.57
CA ARG A 92 -7.59 12.71 -5.26
C ARG A 92 -7.43 11.21 -5.40
N PHE A 93 -7.99 10.64 -6.46
CA PHE A 93 -7.96 9.23 -6.74
C PHE A 93 -7.04 8.98 -7.95
N VAL A 94 -6.03 8.14 -7.76
CA VAL A 94 -5.22 7.67 -8.90
C VAL A 94 -5.98 6.55 -9.58
N ARG A 95 -6.15 6.67 -10.89
CA ARG A 95 -6.81 5.65 -11.70
C ARG A 95 -5.76 4.69 -12.22
N LEU A 96 -5.92 3.41 -11.91
CA LEU A 96 -5.07 2.38 -12.47
C LEU A 96 -5.43 2.15 -13.95
N PRO A 97 -4.42 1.91 -14.82
CA PRO A 97 -4.70 1.51 -16.18
C PRO A 97 -5.50 0.21 -16.20
N ARG A 98 -6.33 0.03 -17.22
CA ARG A 98 -7.11 -1.19 -17.38
C ARG A 98 -6.13 -2.33 -17.67
N PHE A 99 -6.03 -3.29 -16.76
CA PHE A 99 -5.17 -4.46 -16.96
C PHE A 99 -5.94 -5.56 -17.66
N ASP A 100 -5.36 -6.12 -18.71
CA ASP A 100 -5.84 -7.34 -19.32
C ASP A 100 -5.47 -8.53 -18.44
N TYR A 101 -6.49 -9.33 -18.14
CA TYR A 101 -6.51 -10.60 -17.41
C TYR A 101 -5.17 -11.34 -17.29
N SER A 102 -4.80 -11.79 -16.08
CA SER A 102 -3.97 -13.00 -15.92
C SER A 102 -4.84 -14.15 -15.38
N PRO A 103 -4.80 -15.33 -15.99
CA PRO A 103 -5.60 -16.48 -15.56
C PRO A 103 -5.10 -17.19 -14.29
N SER A 104 -3.94 -16.80 -13.73
CA SER A 104 -3.22 -17.61 -12.73
C SER A 104 -3.30 -17.15 -11.27
N VAL A 105 -3.78 -15.94 -10.96
CA VAL A 105 -3.91 -15.46 -9.57
C VAL A 105 -5.18 -14.59 -9.46
N LEU A 106 -6.25 -15.17 -8.90
CA LEU A 106 -7.53 -14.54 -8.53
C LEU A 106 -8.24 -13.74 -9.65
N ASN A 107 -9.43 -14.24 -10.05
CA ASN A 107 -10.30 -13.67 -11.10
C ASN A 107 -10.91 -12.30 -10.72
N ILE A 108 -10.10 -11.27 -10.49
CA ILE A 108 -10.60 -9.91 -10.21
C ILE A 108 -10.63 -9.13 -11.52
N ALA A 109 -11.73 -9.25 -12.25
CA ALA A 109 -12.08 -8.32 -13.33
C ALA A 109 -12.58 -6.99 -12.71
N ALA A 110 -11.69 -6.23 -12.07
CA ALA A 110 -12.05 -4.91 -11.58
C ALA A 110 -12.07 -3.92 -12.76
N PRO A 111 -13.23 -3.30 -13.08
CA PRO A 111 -13.20 -2.11 -13.93
C PRO A 111 -12.31 -1.07 -13.27
N GLU A 112 -11.42 -0.43 -14.04
CA GLU A 112 -10.68 0.80 -13.71
C GLU A 112 -10.57 1.07 -12.20
N GLY A 113 -9.62 0.39 -11.54
CA GLY A 113 -9.44 0.53 -10.10
C GLY A 113 -9.07 1.96 -9.72
N TRP A 114 -9.83 2.55 -8.79
CA TRP A 114 -9.50 3.84 -8.19
C TRP A 114 -8.78 3.61 -6.87
N VAL A 115 -7.53 4.04 -6.80
CA VAL A 115 -6.68 3.90 -5.62
C VAL A 115 -6.63 5.21 -4.84
N CYS A 116 -6.49 5.08 -3.53
CA CYS A 116 -6.28 6.14 -2.57
C CYS A 116 -4.84 6.01 -2.05
N PRO A 117 -3.84 6.62 -2.72
CA PRO A 117 -2.43 6.34 -2.40
C PRO A 117 -2.02 6.72 -0.97
N ALA A 118 -2.78 7.59 -0.32
CA ALA A 118 -2.54 7.98 1.06
C ALA A 118 -2.77 6.84 2.07
N VAL A 119 -3.64 5.87 1.74
CA VAL A 119 -4.00 4.76 2.64
C VAL A 119 -3.75 3.38 2.05
N ASP A 120 -3.74 3.26 0.73
CA ASP A 120 -3.49 2.00 0.05
C ASP A 120 -2.02 1.60 0.19
N ALA A 121 -1.80 0.30 0.33
CA ALA A 121 -0.46 -0.25 0.32
C ALA A 121 -0.13 -0.92 -0.99
N PHE A 122 1.16 -0.93 -1.29
CA PHE A 122 1.72 -1.59 -2.44
C PHE A 122 2.58 -2.75 -1.97
N ALA A 123 2.14 -3.97 -2.26
CA ALA A 123 2.87 -5.19 -2.00
C ALA A 123 3.76 -5.54 -3.19
N VAL A 124 5.00 -5.91 -2.87
CA VAL A 124 5.99 -6.42 -3.83
C VAL A 124 6.43 -7.80 -3.36
N GLU A 125 6.23 -8.82 -4.21
CA GLU A 125 6.61 -10.19 -3.90
C GLU A 125 8.05 -10.48 -4.37
N ASN A 126 8.86 -11.09 -3.48
CA ASN A 126 10.30 -11.29 -3.69
C ASN A 126 10.73 -12.03 -4.95
N HIS A 127 9.97 -13.03 -5.38
CA HIS A 127 10.36 -13.83 -6.54
C HIS A 127 10.25 -13.05 -7.87
N ARG A 128 9.86 -11.76 -7.80
CA ARG A 128 9.61 -10.87 -8.91
C ARG A 128 10.06 -9.43 -8.63
N PHE A 129 11.11 -9.20 -7.82
CA PHE A 129 11.61 -7.84 -7.56
C PHE A 129 11.88 -7.10 -8.88
N PRO A 130 11.04 -6.13 -9.24
CA PRO A 130 11.14 -5.53 -10.54
C PRO A 130 11.80 -4.19 -10.37
N LEU A 131 13.07 -4.20 -9.95
CA LEU A 131 13.85 -2.96 -10.02
C LEU A 131 13.81 -2.40 -11.45
N GLY A 132 13.65 -3.26 -12.47
CA GLY A 132 13.41 -2.86 -13.85
C GLY A 132 12.20 -1.93 -14.09
N ILE A 133 11.07 -2.09 -13.38
CA ILE A 133 9.92 -1.19 -13.62
C ILE A 133 10.16 0.21 -13.06
N PHE A 134 11.00 0.34 -12.02
CA PHE A 134 11.37 1.61 -11.42
C PHE A 134 12.65 2.21 -12.02
N LYS A 135 13.45 1.41 -12.73
CA LYS A 135 14.57 1.91 -13.55
C LYS A 135 14.07 2.73 -14.75
N ASP A 136 13.03 2.24 -15.44
CA ASP A 136 12.39 2.94 -16.58
C ASP A 136 10.86 3.01 -16.43
N PRO A 137 10.34 3.78 -15.45
CA PRO A 137 8.90 3.79 -15.16
C PRO A 137 8.12 4.56 -16.22
N THR A 138 6.97 4.02 -16.65
CA THR A 138 6.02 4.77 -17.48
C THR A 138 5.44 5.95 -16.67
N PRO A 139 4.87 6.99 -17.31
CA PRO A 139 4.27 8.12 -16.58
C PRO A 139 3.26 7.69 -15.50
N GLU A 140 2.49 6.64 -15.75
CA GLU A 140 1.51 6.08 -14.81
C GLU A 140 2.19 5.43 -13.60
N ILE A 141 3.27 4.65 -13.83
CA ILE A 141 4.05 4.04 -12.76
C ILE A 141 4.79 5.11 -11.95
N GLN A 142 5.30 6.16 -12.60
CA GLN A 142 5.89 7.31 -11.90
C GLN A 142 4.87 7.99 -10.99
N GLU A 143 3.64 8.17 -11.47
CA GLU A 143 2.59 8.80 -10.67
C GLU A 143 2.17 7.92 -9.49
N ILE A 144 2.09 6.61 -9.68
CA ILE A 144 1.88 5.67 -8.57
C ILE A 144 3.03 5.76 -7.57
N ALA A 145 4.28 5.61 -8.04
CA ALA A 145 5.49 5.65 -7.22
C ALA A 145 5.61 6.92 -6.35
N ARG A 146 5.27 8.09 -6.91
CA ARG A 146 5.26 9.37 -6.19
C ARG A 146 4.23 9.46 -5.07
N ASN A 147 3.24 8.59 -5.08
CA ASN A 147 2.13 8.64 -4.15
C ASN A 147 2.07 7.41 -3.22
N VAL A 148 2.90 6.38 -3.44
CA VAL A 148 3.04 5.24 -2.53
C VAL A 148 3.59 5.71 -1.18
N ARG A 149 2.86 5.42 -0.11
CA ARG A 149 3.29 5.67 1.27
C ARG A 149 3.59 4.41 2.06
N ILE A 150 2.94 3.30 1.71
CA ILE A 150 3.05 2.04 2.44
C ILE A 150 3.49 0.96 1.47
N VAL A 151 4.60 0.29 1.79
CA VAL A 151 5.13 -0.82 1.02
C VAL A 151 5.10 -2.08 1.87
N ASN A 152 4.57 -3.16 1.30
CA ASN A 152 4.64 -4.48 1.90
C ASN A 152 5.73 -5.28 1.15
N LEU A 153 6.82 -5.59 1.85
CA LEU A 153 7.96 -6.35 1.36
C LEU A 153 7.77 -7.80 1.76
N MET A 154 7.53 -8.70 0.81
CA MET A 154 7.40 -10.13 1.14
C MET A 154 8.73 -10.83 0.94
N LEU A 155 9.63 -10.75 1.93
CA LEU A 155 10.95 -11.35 1.83
C LEU A 155 10.94 -12.84 2.17
N PHE A 156 11.57 -13.65 1.31
CA PHE A 156 11.78 -15.09 1.59
C PHE A 156 13.21 -15.41 2.06
N SER A 157 14.15 -14.46 1.88
CA SER A 157 15.58 -14.63 2.17
C SER A 157 16.25 -13.27 2.33
N THR A 158 17.26 -13.18 3.19
CA THR A 158 18.05 -11.97 3.46
C THR A 158 18.89 -11.52 2.27
N GLU A 159 19.18 -12.42 1.32
CA GLU A 159 19.95 -12.08 0.12
C GLU A 159 19.25 -11.03 -0.76
N TYR A 160 17.92 -10.91 -0.65
CA TYR A 160 17.12 -9.96 -1.40
C TYR A 160 16.91 -8.61 -0.69
N PHE A 161 17.55 -8.40 0.45
CA PHE A 161 17.38 -7.17 1.22
C PHE A 161 17.92 -5.96 0.46
N GLY A 162 19.00 -6.12 -0.32
CA GLY A 162 19.55 -5.06 -1.15
C GLY A 162 18.56 -4.55 -2.20
N GLU A 163 17.80 -5.44 -2.84
CA GLU A 163 16.76 -5.08 -3.80
C GLU A 163 15.58 -4.38 -3.13
N ALA A 164 15.21 -4.80 -1.92
CA ALA A 164 14.19 -4.12 -1.14
C ALA A 164 14.60 -2.68 -0.81
N LEU A 165 15.86 -2.46 -0.41
CA LEU A 165 16.38 -1.12 -0.17
C LEU A 165 16.37 -0.27 -1.44
N ALA A 166 16.86 -0.80 -2.56
CA ALA A 166 16.85 -0.09 -3.84
C ALA A 166 15.43 0.30 -4.30
N LEU A 167 14.44 -0.54 -3.99
CA LEU A 167 13.03 -0.22 -4.22
C LEU A 167 12.57 0.94 -3.33
N LEU A 168 12.86 0.90 -2.03
CA LEU A 168 12.48 1.97 -1.10
C LEU A 168 13.12 3.30 -1.49
N GLU A 169 14.38 3.30 -1.93
CA GLU A 169 15.07 4.48 -2.46
C GLU A 169 14.38 5.07 -3.70
N ALA A 170 13.79 4.21 -4.55
CA ALA A 170 13.06 4.64 -5.74
C ALA A 170 11.66 5.21 -5.44
N LEU A 171 11.17 5.08 -4.21
CA LEU A 171 9.83 5.49 -3.79
C LEU A 171 9.90 6.67 -2.80
N PRO A 172 9.85 7.93 -3.29
CA PRO A 172 10.25 9.11 -2.52
C PRO A 172 9.29 9.52 -1.40
N ARG A 173 8.15 8.84 -1.23
CA ARG A 173 7.12 9.18 -0.24
C ARG A 173 6.76 8.02 0.68
N VAL A 174 7.55 6.94 0.67
CA VAL A 174 7.30 5.83 1.59
C VAL A 174 7.51 6.32 3.01
N GLU A 175 6.51 6.06 3.85
CA GLU A 175 6.49 6.37 5.28
C GLU A 175 6.56 5.09 6.10
N VAL A 176 6.11 3.96 5.53
CA VAL A 176 6.05 2.66 6.20
C VAL A 176 6.47 1.55 5.24
N ALA A 177 7.42 0.73 5.66
CA ALA A 177 7.77 -0.54 5.02
C ALA A 177 7.43 -1.69 5.96
N THR A 178 6.59 -2.62 5.52
CA THR A 178 6.19 -3.80 6.30
C THR A 178 6.82 -5.04 5.70
N LEU A 179 7.68 -5.71 6.46
CA LEU A 179 8.25 -6.98 6.11
C LEU A 179 7.26 -8.11 6.45
N TYR A 180 6.79 -8.81 5.42
CA TYR A 180 6.03 -10.04 5.56
C TYR A 180 7.01 -11.21 5.61
N ASP A 181 7.23 -11.56 6.86
CA ASP A 181 8.01 -12.64 7.40
C ASP A 181 7.50 -14.08 7.34
N HIS A 182 8.07 -14.97 6.54
CA HIS A 182 8.24 -16.35 7.00
C HIS A 182 9.59 -16.46 7.73
N LEU A 183 9.83 -15.62 8.75
CA LEU A 183 11.10 -15.46 9.49
C LEU A 183 11.41 -16.76 10.25
N ARG A 184 11.76 -17.83 9.52
CA ARG A 184 12.31 -19.08 10.06
C ARG A 184 13.77 -18.90 10.49
N TRP A 185 14.33 -17.72 10.21
CA TRP A 185 15.74 -17.36 10.41
C TRP A 185 15.97 -16.48 11.64
N LEU A 186 14.92 -15.86 12.21
CA LEU A 186 15.04 -15.30 13.56
C LEU A 186 15.26 -16.48 14.52
N PRO A 187 16.40 -16.55 15.22
CA PRO A 187 16.72 -17.68 16.07
C PRO A 187 15.71 -17.70 17.24
N MET A 188 14.88 -18.74 17.31
CA MET A 188 13.89 -18.97 18.37
C MET A 188 12.68 -18.01 18.43
N PRO A 189 11.54 -18.47 19.01
CA PRO A 189 10.37 -17.62 19.18
C PRO A 189 10.75 -16.36 19.95
N MET A 190 10.42 -15.18 19.43
CA MET A 190 10.79 -13.89 20.03
C MET A 190 10.39 -13.77 21.52
N ALA A 191 9.37 -14.53 21.94
CA ALA A 191 8.97 -14.68 23.34
C ALA A 191 10.10 -15.12 24.29
N PHE A 192 11.11 -15.85 23.80
CA PHE A 192 12.25 -16.30 24.59
C PHE A 192 13.38 -15.29 24.65
N MET A 193 13.60 -14.52 23.57
CA MET A 193 14.69 -13.55 23.48
C MET A 193 14.30 -12.17 23.98
N TRP A 194 12.99 -11.86 24.08
CA TRP A 194 12.51 -10.53 24.43
C TRP A 194 11.68 -10.56 25.72
N ALA A 195 11.84 -9.54 26.56
CA ALA A 195 11.01 -9.29 27.73
C ALA A 195 9.94 -8.24 27.38
N ARG A 196 8.68 -8.53 27.74
CA ARG A 196 7.58 -7.60 27.52
C ARG A 196 7.45 -6.63 28.69
N THR A 197 7.50 -5.34 28.39
CA THR A 197 7.23 -4.24 29.33
C THR A 197 6.12 -3.37 28.73
N GLY A 198 4.86 -3.65 29.09
CA GLY A 198 3.71 -3.02 28.44
C GLY A 198 3.55 -3.47 26.99
N ASP A 199 3.51 -2.49 26.06
CA ASP A 199 3.42 -2.73 24.60
C ASP A 199 4.79 -2.77 23.91
N VAL A 200 5.87 -2.64 24.69
CA VAL A 200 7.24 -2.67 24.19
C VAL A 200 7.91 -3.97 24.61
N LEU A 201 8.49 -4.66 23.64
CA LEU A 201 9.42 -5.76 23.80
C LEU A 201 10.84 -5.19 23.81
N GLN A 202 11.67 -5.66 24.74
CA GLN A 202 13.11 -5.37 24.80
C GLN A 202 13.91 -6.67 24.74
N PRO A 203 15.08 -6.70 24.11
CA PRO A 203 15.93 -7.88 24.14
C PRO A 203 16.35 -8.19 25.59
N ARG A 204 16.30 -9.46 25.98
CA ARG A 204 16.74 -9.91 27.31
C ARG A 204 18.25 -9.82 27.47
N ASP A 205 18.98 -10.02 26.36
CA ASP A 205 20.40 -9.76 26.23
C ASP A 205 20.64 -8.85 25.02
N PRO A 206 21.02 -7.58 25.23
CA PRO A 206 21.32 -6.64 24.15
C PRO A 206 22.47 -7.11 23.24
N SER A 207 23.39 -7.93 23.76
CA SER A 207 24.58 -8.37 23.02
C SER A 207 24.31 -9.45 21.97
N GLU A 208 23.17 -10.15 22.06
CA GLU A 208 22.84 -11.30 21.20
C GLU A 208 21.90 -10.97 20.04
N THR A 209 21.22 -9.82 20.04
CA THR A 209 20.10 -9.56 19.08
C THR A 209 20.11 -8.18 18.44
N ASP A 210 20.82 -7.19 18.99
CA ASP A 210 20.78 -5.83 18.46
C ASP A 210 21.54 -5.69 17.14
N GLY A 211 22.68 -6.37 16.97
CA GLY A 211 23.57 -6.16 15.82
C GLY A 211 22.95 -6.47 14.45
N ASP A 212 22.33 -7.63 14.30
CA ASP A 212 21.79 -8.06 13.00
C ASP A 212 20.49 -7.32 12.63
N ILE A 213 19.60 -7.10 13.61
CA ILE A 213 18.36 -6.36 13.40
C ILE A 213 18.67 -4.90 13.11
N GLU A 214 19.60 -4.30 13.86
CA GLU A 214 20.04 -2.93 13.59
C GLU A 214 20.72 -2.82 12.23
N MET A 215 21.59 -3.75 11.86
CA MET A 215 22.23 -3.75 10.53
C MET A 215 21.20 -3.82 9.40
N LEU A 216 20.15 -4.63 9.55
CA LEU A 216 19.06 -4.72 8.58
C LEU A 216 18.20 -3.45 8.56
N CYS A 217 17.78 -2.96 9.72
CA CYS A 217 16.79 -1.89 9.80
C CYS A 217 17.38 -0.49 9.62
N ARG A 218 18.66 -0.28 9.95
CA ARG A 218 19.32 1.04 9.92
C ARG A 218 19.23 1.74 8.56
N PRO A 219 19.50 1.08 7.41
CA PRO A 219 19.30 1.72 6.11
C PRO A 219 17.86 2.22 5.89
N ILE A 220 16.86 1.52 6.41
CA ILE A 220 15.44 1.93 6.28
C ILE A 220 15.15 3.14 7.19
N TRP A 221 15.68 3.13 8.42
CA TRP A 221 15.54 4.26 9.35
C TRP A 221 16.25 5.52 8.87
N ASP A 222 17.42 5.39 8.25
CA ASP A 222 18.17 6.51 7.67
C ASP A 222 17.38 7.20 6.53
N MET A 223 16.46 6.48 5.88
CA MET A 223 15.50 7.03 4.91
C MET A 223 14.31 7.74 5.58
N GLY A 224 14.18 7.71 6.91
CA GLY A 224 13.04 8.21 7.66
C GLY A 224 11.80 7.31 7.58
N ILE A 225 11.95 6.06 7.16
CA ILE A 225 10.86 5.10 6.97
C ILE A 225 10.64 4.31 8.26
N ARG A 226 9.37 4.17 8.68
CA ARG A 226 9.01 3.26 9.77
C ARG A 226 9.04 1.82 9.29
N PHE A 227 9.71 0.96 10.03
CA PHE A 227 9.88 -0.44 9.68
C PHE A 227 8.99 -1.33 10.54
N HIS A 228 8.08 -2.04 9.88
CA HIS A 228 7.20 -3.00 10.52
C HIS A 228 7.61 -4.42 10.13
N ILE A 229 7.41 -5.36 11.05
CA ILE A 229 7.54 -6.79 10.80
C ILE A 229 6.18 -7.39 11.12
N ARG A 230 5.59 -8.10 10.16
CA ARG A 230 4.46 -8.97 10.44
C ARG A 230 4.99 -10.35 10.73
N TYR A 231 4.79 -10.81 11.95
CA TYR A 231 5.29 -12.09 12.43
C TYR A 231 4.13 -13.07 12.60
N GLN A 232 4.20 -14.19 11.87
CA GLN A 232 3.27 -15.30 12.05
C GLN A 232 3.80 -16.20 13.16
N CYS A 233 3.23 -16.06 14.37
CA CYS A 233 3.70 -16.77 15.55
C CYS A 233 2.84 -18.02 15.78
N GLY A 234 3.37 -19.21 15.47
CA GLY A 234 2.82 -20.49 15.96
C GLY A 234 2.58 -21.57 14.92
N LEU A 235 2.40 -22.80 15.42
CA LEU A 235 2.09 -24.02 14.64
C LEU A 235 0.68 -24.01 14.01
N ASN A 236 -0.16 -23.02 14.32
CA ASN A 236 -1.59 -22.98 13.97
C ASN A 236 -1.99 -21.79 13.07
N ASP A 237 -1.04 -21.07 12.45
CA ASP A 237 -1.25 -20.06 11.39
C ASP A 237 -2.25 -18.90 11.66
N THR A 238 -2.79 -18.76 12.87
CA THR A 238 -4.00 -17.94 13.12
C THR A 238 -3.75 -16.62 13.86
N GLU A 239 -2.57 -16.42 14.44
CA GLU A 239 -2.21 -15.16 15.11
C GLU A 239 -1.03 -14.50 14.37
N ASN A 240 -1.32 -13.39 13.69
CA ASN A 240 -0.33 -12.50 13.11
C ASN A 240 -0.20 -11.29 14.03
N ASP A 241 0.95 -11.14 14.69
CA ASP A 241 1.28 -9.91 15.38
C ASP A 241 1.97 -8.96 14.40
N ASP A 242 1.45 -7.73 14.33
CA ASP A 242 2.14 -6.63 13.68
C ASP A 242 3.07 -5.95 14.68
N LEU A 243 4.32 -5.76 14.28
CA LEU A 243 5.38 -5.26 15.15
C LEU A 243 6.05 -4.06 14.48
N GLU A 244 6.29 -2.99 15.23
CA GLU A 244 7.10 -1.85 14.78
C GLU A 244 8.50 -1.96 15.40
N VAL A 245 9.52 -1.95 14.55
CA VAL A 245 10.93 -1.99 14.98
C VAL A 245 11.44 -0.55 15.06
N ILE A 246 11.88 -0.15 16.25
CA ILE A 246 12.22 1.21 16.60
C ILE A 246 13.69 1.26 17.01
N SER A 247 14.45 2.17 16.37
CA SER A 247 15.80 2.52 16.82
C SER A 247 15.73 3.47 18.01
N THR A 248 16.47 3.15 19.08
CA THR A 248 16.62 4.02 20.25
C THR A 248 18.11 4.21 20.58
N PRO A 249 18.48 5.26 21.34
CA PRO A 249 19.86 5.42 21.80
C PRO A 249 20.38 4.20 22.58
N GLU A 250 19.49 3.43 23.20
CA GLU A 250 19.78 2.24 24.00
C GLU A 250 19.62 0.91 23.22
N GLY A 251 19.60 0.96 21.88
CA GLY A 251 19.50 -0.21 21.01
C GLY A 251 18.14 -0.36 20.33
N VAL A 252 17.82 -1.57 19.87
CA VAL A 252 16.57 -1.84 19.16
C VAL A 252 15.43 -2.08 20.15
N ARG A 253 14.25 -1.56 19.84
CA ARG A 253 12.99 -1.80 20.57
C ARG A 253 11.94 -2.30 19.61
N ILE A 254 11.08 -3.21 20.07
CA ILE A 254 9.95 -3.68 19.28
C ILE A 254 8.68 -3.23 19.98
N LYS A 255 7.77 -2.61 19.25
CA LYS A 255 6.45 -2.23 19.75
C LYS A 255 5.41 -3.14 19.11
N VAL A 256 4.56 -3.75 19.93
CA VAL A 256 3.42 -4.53 19.44
C VAL A 256 2.36 -3.55 18.95
N LEU A 257 1.97 -3.69 17.69
CA LEU A 257 0.87 -2.95 17.10
C LEU A 257 -0.42 -3.71 17.41
N GLY A 258 -1.41 -3.01 17.98
CA GLY A 258 -2.69 -3.63 18.28
C GLY A 258 -3.42 -4.11 17.01
N PRO A 259 -4.47 -4.94 17.15
CA PRO A 259 -5.25 -5.47 16.02
C PRO A 259 -5.92 -4.36 15.18
N GLU A 260 -6.04 -3.14 15.71
CA GLU A 260 -6.54 -1.98 14.97
C GLU A 260 -5.59 -1.52 13.84
N ILE A 261 -4.33 -1.99 13.85
CA ILE A 261 -3.40 -1.80 12.73
C ILE A 261 -3.40 -3.05 11.84
N ASN A 262 -4.58 -3.68 11.67
CA ASN A 262 -4.74 -4.73 10.67
C ASN A 262 -4.55 -4.11 9.28
N PHE A 263 -3.35 -4.28 8.74
CA PHE A 263 -3.03 -3.88 7.37
C PHE A 263 -3.80 -4.66 6.28
N LEU A 264 -4.72 -5.56 6.68
CA LEU A 264 -5.49 -6.48 5.83
C LEU A 264 -6.94 -6.73 6.30
N GLU A 265 -7.54 -5.92 7.18
CA GLU A 265 -9.01 -5.95 7.39
C GLU A 265 -9.72 -4.83 6.61
#